data_AF-E5BAY7-F1
#
_entry.id   AF-E5BAY7-F1
#
_cell.length_a   1.000
_cell.length_b   1.000
_cell.length_c   1.000
_cell.angle_alpha   90.00
_cell.angle_beta   90.00
_cell.angle_gamma   90.00
#
_symmetry.space_group_name_H-M   'P 1'
#
loop_
_entity.id
_entity.type
_entity.pdbx_description
1 polymer ?
#
loop_
_entity_poly.entity_id
_entity_poly.type
_entity_poly.pdbx_seq_one_letter_code
_entity_poly.pdbx_strand_id
1 'polypeptide(L)'
;MSISSVLKFRMENDRKAAIALNHAVNGVAQNNRSVLGDVHSGLERASWYGSCFFDSYADVCAQLKNEDKRFLKNIFEIYKRKDIIADIIRMYLEEELKSISNNKIGSLNAALAKSLSNYYGGMSTKVSMANALSIIVVNSFNFKSEVMAQINKYALLVVTLASLYGKIQAAAMAARNLRILSSTLYTTLYHNNMEMLYFLVSDKINKALIKSMGLRGEERIVSIMKSLAY
;
A
#
# COMPACT_ATOMS: atom_id res chain seq x y z
N MET A 1 -51.99 2.33 1.90
CA MET A 1 -50.88 2.97 1.15
C MET A 1 -50.61 2.13 -0.09
N SER A 2 -50.60 2.69 -1.31
CA SER A 2 -50.41 1.87 -2.54
C SER A 2 -48.93 1.55 -2.77
N ILE A 3 -48.62 0.42 -3.38
CA ILE A 3 -47.23 0.02 -3.73
C ILE A 3 -46.54 1.12 -4.57
N SER A 4 -47.28 1.76 -5.47
CA SER A 4 -46.79 2.89 -6.28
C SER A 4 -46.34 4.09 -5.41
N SER A 5 -47.09 4.43 -4.36
CA SER A 5 -46.72 5.51 -3.45
C SER A 5 -45.46 5.21 -2.63
N VAL A 6 -45.26 3.95 -2.24
CA VAL A 6 -44.02 3.48 -1.57
C VAL A 6 -42.82 3.59 -2.51
N LEU A 7 -42.98 3.15 -3.77
CA LEU A 7 -41.91 3.19 -4.77
C LEU A 7 -41.51 4.64 -5.08
N LYS A 8 -42.49 5.53 -5.28
CA LYS A 8 -42.25 6.96 -5.53
C LYS A 8 -41.51 7.62 -4.36
N PHE A 9 -41.92 7.34 -3.13
CA PHE A 9 -41.23 7.84 -1.93
C PHE A 9 -39.77 7.37 -1.83
N ARG A 10 -39.49 6.10 -2.15
CA ARG A 10 -38.12 5.58 -2.21
C ARG A 10 -37.28 6.30 -3.27
N MET A 11 -37.78 6.40 -4.50
CA MET A 11 -37.07 7.07 -5.59
C MET A 11 -36.79 8.55 -5.29
N GLU A 12 -37.73 9.25 -4.64
CA GLU A 12 -37.53 10.64 -4.23
C GLU A 12 -36.44 10.79 -3.16
N ASN A 13 -36.39 9.87 -2.19
CA ASN A 13 -35.33 9.86 -1.18
C ASN A 13 -33.97 9.52 -1.78
N ASP A 14 -33.90 8.53 -2.67
CA ASP A 14 -32.67 8.15 -3.38
C ASP A 14 -32.15 9.34 -4.21
N ARG A 15 -33.05 10.05 -4.91
CA ARG A 15 -32.71 11.26 -5.65
C ARG A 15 -32.16 12.36 -4.74
N LYS A 16 -32.78 12.62 -3.59
CA LYS A 16 -32.31 13.64 -2.64
C LYS A 16 -30.94 13.28 -2.08
N ALA A 17 -30.73 12.01 -1.72
CA ALA A 17 -29.44 11.52 -1.25
C ALA A 17 -28.35 11.68 -2.32
N ALA A 18 -28.63 11.33 -3.58
CA ALA A 18 -27.70 11.50 -4.69
C ALA A 18 -27.33 12.98 -4.95
N ILE A 19 -28.31 13.88 -4.86
CA ILE A 19 -28.08 15.33 -4.99
C ILE A 19 -27.20 15.85 -3.84
N ALA A 20 -27.50 15.47 -2.59
CA ALA A 20 -26.71 15.85 -1.43
C ALA A 20 -25.26 15.33 -1.53
N LEU A 21 -25.09 14.09 -2.00
CA LEU A 21 -23.78 13.49 -2.25
C LEU A 21 -23.01 14.28 -3.31
N ASN A 22 -23.66 14.62 -4.43
CA ASN A 22 -23.04 15.40 -5.50
C ASN A 22 -22.60 16.79 -5.00
N HIS A 23 -23.41 17.46 -4.18
CA HIS A 23 -23.01 18.72 -3.56
C HIS A 23 -21.83 18.57 -2.61
N ALA A 24 -21.80 17.52 -1.77
CA ALA A 24 -20.68 17.24 -0.88
C ALA A 24 -19.38 17.01 -1.66
N VAL A 25 -19.43 16.20 -2.73
CA VAL A 25 -18.29 15.91 -3.61
C VAL A 25 -17.82 17.18 -4.34
N ASN A 26 -18.75 17.95 -4.92
CA ASN A 26 -18.42 19.18 -5.65
C ASN A 26 -17.89 20.28 -4.72
N GLY A 27 -18.41 20.40 -3.50
CA GLY A 27 -17.89 21.33 -2.50
C GLY A 27 -16.45 21.01 -2.11
N VAL A 28 -16.10 19.72 -1.98
CA VAL A 28 -14.70 19.32 -1.76
C VAL A 28 -13.85 19.57 -3.01
N ALA A 29 -14.36 19.27 -4.20
CA ALA A 29 -13.63 19.48 -5.46
C ALA A 29 -13.27 20.96 -5.70
N GLN A 30 -14.18 21.88 -5.34
CA GLN A 30 -13.96 23.33 -5.41
C GLN A 30 -12.88 23.80 -4.43
N ASN A 31 -12.83 23.20 -3.24
CA ASN A 31 -11.90 23.61 -2.18
C ASN A 31 -10.53 22.93 -2.29
N ASN A 32 -10.45 21.66 -2.72
CA ASN A 32 -9.20 20.90 -2.87
C ASN A 32 -9.35 19.69 -3.79
N ARG A 33 -8.81 19.78 -5.02
CA ARG A 33 -8.81 18.67 -5.99
C ARG A 33 -8.00 17.46 -5.53
N SER A 34 -6.95 17.65 -4.73
CA SER A 34 -6.10 16.57 -4.22
C SER A 34 -6.82 15.61 -3.26
N VAL A 35 -7.87 16.08 -2.57
CA VAL A 35 -8.62 15.32 -1.56
C VAL A 35 -9.85 14.60 -2.17
N LEU A 36 -10.21 14.94 -3.41
CA LEU A 36 -11.39 14.40 -4.10
C LEU A 36 -11.34 12.87 -4.24
N GLY A 37 -10.19 12.31 -4.61
CA GLY A 37 -10.01 10.86 -4.74
C GLY A 37 -10.20 10.15 -3.41
N ASP A 38 -9.65 10.70 -2.32
CA ASP A 38 -9.81 10.14 -0.98
C ASP A 38 -11.27 10.20 -0.53
N VAL A 39 -11.98 11.31 -0.76
CA VAL A 39 -13.42 11.37 -0.43
C VAL A 39 -14.21 10.33 -1.20
N HIS A 40 -13.93 10.14 -2.50
CA HIS A 40 -14.58 9.12 -3.30
C HIS A 40 -14.36 7.71 -2.73
N SER A 41 -13.11 7.34 -2.43
CA SER A 41 -12.81 6.05 -1.78
C SER A 41 -13.40 5.92 -0.38
N GLY A 42 -13.56 7.03 0.34
CA GLY A 42 -14.22 7.06 1.65
C GLY A 42 -15.71 6.78 1.55
N LEU A 43 -16.36 7.35 0.54
CA LEU A 43 -17.76 7.07 0.21
C LEU A 43 -17.94 5.62 -0.23
N GLU A 44 -17.01 5.09 -1.02
CA GLU A 44 -16.98 3.66 -1.37
C GLU A 44 -16.90 2.79 -0.11
N ARG A 45 -15.97 3.06 0.82
CA ARG A 45 -15.88 2.32 2.08
C ARG A 45 -17.14 2.47 2.95
N ALA A 46 -17.75 3.66 2.99
CA ALA A 46 -19.00 3.90 3.69
C ALA A 46 -20.17 3.08 3.08
N SER A 47 -20.21 2.96 1.75
CA SER A 47 -21.19 2.09 1.07
C SER A 47 -21.04 0.64 1.49
N TRP A 48 -19.80 0.14 1.65
CA TRP A 48 -19.55 -1.22 2.12
C TRP A 48 -19.95 -1.42 3.58
N TYR A 49 -19.80 -0.39 4.43
CA TYR A 49 -20.34 -0.42 5.79
C TYR A 49 -21.87 -0.52 5.85
N GLY A 50 -22.58 -0.22 4.75
CA GLY A 50 -24.00 -0.55 4.61
C GLY A 50 -24.29 -2.06 4.76
N SER A 51 -23.31 -2.92 4.49
CA SER A 51 -23.44 -4.36 4.70
C SER A 51 -23.61 -4.74 6.17
N CYS A 52 -23.13 -3.91 7.11
CA CYS A 52 -23.25 -4.15 8.56
C CYS A 52 -24.69 -4.10 9.08
N PHE A 53 -25.65 -3.62 8.28
CA PHE A 53 -27.08 -3.61 8.64
C PHE A 53 -27.78 -4.95 8.36
N PHE A 54 -27.11 -5.88 7.66
CA PHE A 54 -27.69 -7.16 7.26
C PHE A 54 -26.83 -8.31 7.78
N ASP A 55 -27.45 -9.24 8.52
CA ASP A 55 -26.75 -10.39 9.11
C ASP A 55 -26.09 -11.30 8.06
N SER A 56 -26.65 -11.37 6.85
CA SER A 56 -26.10 -12.14 5.73
C SER A 56 -24.74 -11.64 5.23
N TYR A 57 -24.32 -10.44 5.63
CA TYR A 57 -23.04 -9.84 5.26
C TYR A 57 -22.19 -9.48 6.50
N ALA A 58 -22.40 -10.21 7.60
CA ALA A 58 -21.66 -10.02 8.85
C ALA A 58 -20.15 -10.24 8.68
N ASP A 59 -19.73 -11.11 7.76
CA ASP A 59 -18.33 -11.39 7.41
C ASP A 59 -17.64 -10.16 6.77
N VAL A 60 -18.31 -9.50 5.83
CA VAL A 60 -17.83 -8.25 5.21
C VAL A 60 -17.70 -7.16 6.27
N CYS A 61 -18.70 -7.03 7.14
CA CYS A 61 -18.67 -6.06 8.23
C CYS A 61 -17.51 -6.32 9.21
N ALA A 62 -17.29 -7.59 9.59
CA ALA A 62 -16.19 -8.00 10.46
C ALA A 62 -14.82 -7.71 9.79
N GLN A 63 -14.71 -7.92 8.48
CA GLN A 63 -13.51 -7.60 7.73
C GLN A 63 -13.18 -6.10 7.78
N LEU A 64 -14.17 -5.22 7.57
CA LEU A 64 -13.97 -3.77 7.61
C LEU A 64 -13.47 -3.30 8.99
N LYS A 65 -14.12 -3.78 10.06
CA LYS A 65 -13.70 -3.49 11.44
C LYS A 65 -12.27 -3.98 11.72
N ASN A 66 -11.92 -5.17 11.22
CA ASN A 66 -10.58 -5.71 11.39
C ASN A 66 -9.53 -4.91 10.59
N GLU A 67 -9.87 -4.44 9.39
CA GLU A 67 -9.01 -3.53 8.62
C GLU A 67 -8.79 -2.20 9.33
N ASP A 68 -9.83 -1.59 9.91
CA ASP A 68 -9.69 -0.35 10.67
C ASP A 68 -8.76 -0.54 11.88
N LYS A 69 -8.90 -1.67 12.60
CA LYS A 69 -8.02 -2.03 13.72
C LYS A 69 -6.57 -2.24 13.28
N ARG A 70 -6.34 -2.93 12.15
CA ARG A 70 -4.99 -3.16 11.61
C ARG A 70 -4.36 -1.87 11.14
N PHE A 71 -5.12 -1.00 10.49
CA PHE A 71 -4.63 0.32 10.10
C PHE A 71 -4.10 1.10 11.29
N LEU A 72 -4.85 1.14 12.40
CA LEU A 72 -4.39 1.79 13.63
C LEU A 72 -3.09 1.18 14.19
N LYS A 73 -2.99 -0.16 14.23
CA LYS A 73 -1.75 -0.85 14.65
C LYS A 73 -0.56 -0.44 13.78
N ASN A 74 -0.78 -0.37 12.47
CA ASN A 74 0.25 -0.03 11.51
C ASN A 74 0.70 1.43 11.66
N ILE A 75 -0.23 2.34 11.97
CA ILE A 75 0.12 3.73 12.36
C ILE A 75 0.97 3.75 13.63
N PHE A 76 0.67 2.91 14.63
CA PHE A 76 1.53 2.81 15.83
C PHE A 76 2.94 2.32 15.52
N GLU A 77 3.13 1.42 14.56
CA GLU A 77 4.46 0.96 14.16
C GLU A 77 5.34 2.06 13.57
N ILE A 78 4.75 3.08 12.92
CA ILE A 78 5.50 4.26 12.42
C ILE A 78 6.25 4.95 13.56
N TYR A 79 5.65 5.06 14.75
CA TYR A 79 6.26 5.71 15.90
C TYR A 79 7.28 4.84 16.64
N LYS A 80 7.20 3.51 16.49
CA LYS A 80 8.13 2.58 17.16
C LYS A 80 9.43 2.38 16.39
N ARG A 81 9.38 2.51 15.06
CA ARG A 81 10.50 2.20 14.17
C ARG A 81 11.22 3.47 13.74
N LYS A 82 12.54 3.37 13.59
CA LYS A 82 13.37 4.51 13.18
C LYS A 82 13.10 4.92 11.74
N ASP A 83 12.97 3.94 10.84
CA ASP A 83 12.67 4.14 9.43
C ASP A 83 11.77 3.00 8.93
N ILE A 84 10.47 3.26 8.94
CA ILE A 84 9.44 2.30 8.54
C ILE A 84 9.54 1.91 7.06
N ILE A 85 10.01 2.83 6.21
CA ILE A 85 10.12 2.61 4.76
C ILE A 85 11.32 1.72 4.48
N ALA A 86 12.46 1.98 5.13
CA ALA A 86 13.62 1.11 5.05
C ALA A 86 13.31 -0.30 5.56
N ASP A 87 12.53 -0.42 6.64
CA ASP A 87 12.09 -1.73 7.14
C ASP A 87 11.24 -2.48 6.10
N ILE A 88 10.23 -1.85 5.50
CA ILE A 88 9.39 -2.49 4.47
C ILE A 88 10.26 -2.96 3.28
N ILE A 89 11.19 -2.12 2.82
CA ILE A 89 12.08 -2.47 1.70
C ILE A 89 13.05 -3.57 2.08
N ARG A 90 13.61 -3.56 3.30
CA ARG A 90 14.46 -4.63 3.81
C ARG A 90 13.71 -5.95 3.82
N MET A 91 12.50 -6.02 4.39
CA MET A 91 11.67 -7.23 4.39
C MET A 91 11.35 -7.70 2.97
N TYR A 92 11.03 -6.78 2.05
CA TYR A 92 10.84 -7.13 0.65
C TYR A 92 12.08 -7.79 0.05
N LEU A 93 13.26 -7.18 0.21
CA LEU A 93 14.51 -7.71 -0.33
C LEU A 93 14.93 -9.01 0.35
N GLU A 94 14.66 -9.18 1.64
CA GLU A 94 14.87 -10.46 2.35
C GLU A 94 14.04 -11.58 1.71
N GLU A 95 12.75 -11.34 1.42
CA GLU A 95 11.90 -12.32 0.73
C GLU A 95 12.43 -12.68 -0.66
N GLU A 96 12.86 -11.69 -1.45
CA GLU A 96 13.43 -11.92 -2.78
C GLU A 96 14.75 -12.71 -2.71
N LEU A 97 15.62 -12.39 -1.76
CA LEU A 97 16.90 -13.05 -1.57
C LEU A 97 16.78 -14.49 -1.03
N LYS A 98 15.66 -14.89 -0.43
CA LYS A 98 15.44 -16.28 -0.02
C LYS A 98 15.59 -17.24 -1.19
N SER A 99 15.20 -16.83 -2.40
CA SER A 99 15.32 -17.62 -3.63
C SER A 99 16.77 -17.92 -4.07
N ILE A 100 17.75 -17.18 -3.56
CA ILE A 100 19.17 -17.33 -3.90
C ILE A 100 19.80 -18.42 -3.05
N SER A 101 20.58 -19.33 -3.63
CA SER A 101 21.32 -20.32 -2.82
C SER A 101 22.49 -19.66 -2.09
N ASN A 102 22.84 -20.14 -0.89
CA ASN A 102 23.92 -19.56 -0.08
C ASN A 102 25.28 -19.58 -0.79
N ASN A 103 25.54 -20.58 -1.64
CA ASN A 103 26.76 -20.65 -2.46
C ASN A 103 26.83 -19.59 -3.58
N LYS A 104 25.71 -18.92 -3.90
CA LYS A 104 25.64 -17.85 -4.91
C LYS A 104 25.69 -16.44 -4.30
N ILE A 105 25.90 -16.31 -3.00
CA ILE A 105 26.01 -15.00 -2.34
C ILE A 105 27.23 -14.22 -2.90
N GLY A 106 28.35 -14.90 -3.13
CA GLY A 106 29.56 -14.28 -3.69
C GLY A 106 29.35 -13.74 -5.11
N SER A 107 28.76 -14.54 -6.01
CA SER A 107 28.45 -14.11 -7.37
C SER A 107 27.43 -12.98 -7.41
N LEU A 108 26.38 -13.06 -6.58
CA LEU A 108 25.39 -12.00 -6.47
C LEU A 108 26.00 -10.69 -5.96
N ASN A 109 26.89 -10.74 -4.96
CA ASN A 109 27.61 -9.55 -4.49
C ASN A 109 28.37 -8.87 -5.63
N ALA A 110 29.09 -9.65 -6.44
CA ALA A 110 29.84 -9.12 -7.59
C ALA A 110 28.90 -8.53 -8.65
N ALA A 111 27.80 -9.21 -8.97
CA ALA A 111 26.80 -8.73 -9.93
C ALA A 111 26.14 -7.41 -9.49
N LEU A 112 25.81 -7.30 -8.20
CA LEU A 112 25.24 -6.09 -7.61
C LEU A 112 26.27 -4.95 -7.57
N ALA A 113 27.51 -5.21 -7.18
CA ALA A 113 28.56 -4.19 -7.15
C ALA A 113 28.88 -3.64 -8.55
N LYS A 114 28.80 -4.48 -9.58
CA LYS A 114 28.94 -4.05 -10.98
C LYS A 114 27.75 -3.23 -11.47
N SER A 115 26.55 -3.50 -10.96
CA SER A 115 25.31 -2.88 -11.45
C SER A 115 24.87 -1.65 -10.64
N LEU A 116 25.31 -1.52 -9.39
CA LEU A 116 24.89 -0.51 -8.43
C LEU A 116 26.14 0.23 -7.93
N SER A 117 26.29 1.50 -8.31
CA SER A 117 27.49 2.29 -7.99
C SER A 117 27.77 2.46 -6.49
N ASN A 118 26.71 2.40 -5.67
CA ASN A 118 26.79 2.63 -4.22
C ASN A 118 26.85 1.33 -3.42
N TYR A 119 26.99 0.17 -4.09
CA TYR A 119 27.09 -1.13 -3.45
C TYR A 119 28.53 -1.65 -3.51
N TYR A 120 29.17 -1.77 -2.34
CA TYR A 120 30.58 -2.15 -2.25
C TYR A 120 30.83 -3.67 -2.16
N GLY A 121 29.78 -4.51 -2.24
CA GLY A 121 29.92 -5.96 -2.11
C GLY A 121 30.28 -6.42 -0.69
N GLY A 122 30.76 -7.66 -0.56
CA GLY A 122 31.33 -8.19 0.69
C GLY A 122 30.33 -8.69 1.74
N MET A 123 29.03 -8.69 1.43
CA MET A 123 28.00 -9.15 2.37
C MET A 123 28.00 -10.67 2.46
N SER A 124 28.20 -11.21 3.66
CA SER A 124 28.29 -12.66 3.90
C SER A 124 26.93 -13.35 4.07
N THR A 125 25.87 -12.59 4.37
CA THR A 125 24.52 -13.13 4.58
C THR A 125 23.47 -12.39 3.75
N LYS A 126 22.38 -13.09 3.40
CA LYS A 126 21.22 -12.49 2.70
C LYS A 126 20.59 -11.35 3.52
N VAL A 127 20.58 -11.47 4.84
CA VAL A 127 20.04 -10.45 5.75
C VAL A 127 20.90 -9.18 5.69
N SER A 128 22.23 -9.31 5.76
CA SER A 128 23.13 -8.15 5.61
C SER A 128 23.01 -7.49 4.23
N MET A 129 22.83 -8.30 3.17
CA MET A 129 22.57 -7.79 1.82
C MET A 129 21.26 -6.99 1.76
N ALA A 130 20.16 -7.56 2.24
CA ALA A 130 18.87 -6.89 2.24
C ALA A 130 18.92 -5.56 3.00
N ASN A 131 19.59 -5.53 4.15
CA ASN A 131 19.75 -4.31 4.93
C ASN A 131 20.55 -3.26 4.15
N ALA A 132 21.72 -3.59 3.61
CA ALA A 132 22.54 -2.66 2.84
C ALA A 132 21.80 -2.14 1.58
N LEU A 133 21.16 -3.04 0.84
CA LEU A 133 20.39 -2.71 -0.34
C LEU A 133 19.16 -1.84 -0.02
N SER A 134 18.49 -2.07 1.11
CA SER A 134 17.36 -1.23 1.53
C SER A 134 17.77 0.22 1.77
N ILE A 135 18.94 0.45 2.39
CA ILE A 135 19.49 1.79 2.61
C ILE A 135 19.82 2.46 1.28
N ILE A 136 20.39 1.72 0.32
CA ILE A 136 20.66 2.24 -1.04
C ILE A 136 19.35 2.64 -1.74
N VAL A 137 18.32 1.80 -1.67
CA VAL A 137 17.02 2.07 -2.29
C VAL A 137 16.37 3.30 -1.68
N VAL A 138 16.23 3.36 -0.35
CA VAL A 138 15.52 4.46 0.31
C VAL A 138 16.22 5.81 0.12
N ASN A 139 17.54 5.81 0.01
CA ASN A 139 18.32 7.02 -0.26
C ASN A 139 18.43 7.38 -1.74
N SER A 140 17.96 6.51 -2.65
CA SER A 140 17.94 6.84 -4.08
C SER A 140 16.91 7.93 -4.40
N PHE A 141 17.27 8.83 -5.32
CA PHE A 141 16.43 9.97 -5.68
C PHE A 141 15.06 9.53 -6.22
N ASN A 142 15.04 8.56 -7.13
CA ASN A 142 13.81 8.11 -7.78
C ASN A 142 12.86 7.40 -6.82
N PHE A 143 13.37 6.60 -5.88
CA PHE A 143 12.56 5.99 -4.84
C PHE A 143 12.01 7.04 -3.88
N LYS A 144 12.90 7.89 -3.33
CA LYS A 144 12.53 8.94 -2.38
C LYS A 144 11.48 9.88 -2.97
N SER A 145 11.63 10.31 -4.22
CA SER A 145 10.67 11.20 -4.88
C SER A 145 9.27 10.58 -5.00
N GLU A 146 9.17 9.30 -5.36
CA GLU A 146 7.87 8.62 -5.53
C GLU A 146 7.21 8.33 -4.17
N VAL A 147 7.98 7.89 -3.18
CA VAL A 147 7.46 7.68 -1.81
C VAL A 147 7.04 9.01 -1.18
N MET A 148 7.81 10.09 -1.36
CA MET A 148 7.43 11.41 -0.86
C MET A 148 6.17 11.94 -1.55
N ALA A 149 5.97 11.65 -2.84
CA ALA A 149 4.71 11.97 -3.52
C ALA A 149 3.52 11.23 -2.89
N GLN A 150 3.68 9.95 -2.55
CA GLN A 150 2.66 9.16 -1.85
C GLN A 150 2.39 9.69 -0.43
N ILE A 151 3.45 9.99 0.34
CA ILE A 151 3.32 10.58 1.68
C ILE A 151 2.58 11.91 1.60
N ASN A 152 2.94 12.79 0.66
CA ASN A 152 2.30 14.09 0.50
C ASN A 152 0.83 13.95 0.09
N LYS A 153 0.51 12.99 -0.79
CA LYS A 153 -0.87 12.70 -1.20
C LYS A 153 -1.71 12.27 -0.01
N TYR A 154 -1.18 11.40 0.84
CA TYR A 154 -1.93 10.82 1.95
C TYR A 154 -1.70 11.50 3.30
N ALA A 155 -0.92 12.58 3.34
CA ALA A 155 -0.65 13.35 4.55
C ALA A 155 -1.94 13.80 5.24
N LEU A 156 -2.01 13.69 6.57
CA LEU A 156 -3.20 13.99 7.38
C LEU A 156 -3.43 15.50 7.61
N LEU A 157 -2.84 16.37 6.80
CA LEU A 157 -2.90 17.82 7.00
C LEU A 157 -4.27 18.43 6.65
N VAL A 158 -5.02 17.81 5.73
CA VAL A 158 -6.39 18.21 5.37
C VAL A 158 -7.27 16.97 5.45
N VAL A 159 -8.01 16.82 6.54
CA VAL A 159 -8.79 15.61 6.81
C VAL A 159 -10.24 15.95 7.16
N THR A 160 -11.15 15.63 6.24
CA THR A 160 -12.55 15.36 6.57
C THR A 160 -12.72 13.88 6.92
N LEU A 161 -13.80 13.51 7.63
CA LEU A 161 -14.08 12.10 7.95
C LEU A 161 -14.11 11.21 6.69
N ALA A 162 -14.75 11.66 5.61
CA ALA A 162 -14.79 10.92 4.35
C ALA A 162 -13.38 10.72 3.77
N SER A 163 -12.55 11.76 3.73
CA SER A 163 -11.17 11.62 3.24
C SER A 163 -10.32 10.69 4.12
N LEU A 164 -10.53 10.67 5.45
CA LEU A 164 -9.84 9.74 6.34
C LEU A 164 -10.18 8.29 6.00
N TYR A 165 -11.47 7.98 5.89
CA TYR A 165 -11.93 6.64 5.51
C TYR A 165 -11.46 6.24 4.12
N GLY A 166 -11.30 7.19 3.20
CA GLY A 166 -10.69 6.95 1.89
C GLY A 166 -9.24 6.50 1.96
N LYS A 167 -8.45 7.12 2.86
CA LYS A 167 -7.05 6.72 3.08
C LYS A 167 -6.96 5.32 3.68
N ILE A 168 -7.83 4.99 4.63
CA ILE A 168 -7.92 3.63 5.18
C ILE A 168 -8.30 2.64 4.08
N GLN A 169 -9.25 3.00 3.21
CA GLN A 169 -9.64 2.19 2.07
C GLN A 169 -8.48 1.96 1.09
N ALA A 170 -7.74 3.01 0.73
CA ALA A 170 -6.57 2.91 -0.15
C ALA A 170 -5.50 1.99 0.46
N ALA A 171 -5.23 2.12 1.75
CA ALA A 171 -4.31 1.28 2.50
C ALA A 171 -4.76 -0.20 2.52
N ALA A 172 -6.06 -0.45 2.74
CA ALA A 172 -6.63 -1.80 2.70
C ALA A 172 -6.54 -2.42 1.30
N MET A 173 -6.86 -1.66 0.25
CA MET A 173 -6.76 -2.13 -1.12
C MET A 173 -5.32 -2.42 -1.53
N ALA A 174 -4.37 -1.58 -1.16
CA ALA A 174 -2.95 -1.83 -1.41
C ALA A 174 -2.47 -3.12 -0.73
N ALA A 175 -2.86 -3.36 0.53
CA ALA A 175 -2.55 -4.60 1.24
C ALA A 175 -3.21 -5.84 0.59
N ARG A 176 -4.47 -5.73 0.15
CA ARG A 176 -5.17 -6.80 -0.57
C ARG A 176 -4.51 -7.11 -1.91
N ASN A 177 -4.11 -6.09 -2.66
CA ASN A 177 -3.39 -6.24 -3.92
C ASN A 177 -2.00 -6.88 -3.70
N LEU A 178 -1.29 -6.46 -2.66
CA LEU A 178 -0.02 -7.10 -2.27
C LEU A 178 -0.20 -8.59 -2.00
N ARG A 179 -1.28 -8.99 -1.31
CA ARG A 179 -1.58 -10.41 -1.07
C ARG A 179 -1.72 -11.23 -2.35
N ILE A 180 -2.24 -10.61 -3.42
CA ILE A 180 -2.37 -11.24 -4.75
C ILE A 180 -1.02 -11.29 -5.46
N LEU A 181 -0.27 -10.19 -5.44
CA LEU A 181 1.02 -10.08 -6.13
C LEU A 181 2.14 -10.90 -5.46
N SER A 182 2.18 -10.89 -4.13
CA SER A 182 3.16 -11.60 -3.32
C SER A 182 2.57 -11.95 -1.94
N SER A 183 1.95 -13.13 -1.85
CA SER A 183 1.39 -13.65 -0.60
C SER A 183 2.43 -13.75 0.52
N THR A 184 3.68 -14.10 0.17
CA THR A 184 4.79 -14.19 1.14
C THR A 184 5.12 -12.83 1.73
N LEU A 185 5.31 -11.80 0.90
CA LEU A 185 5.61 -10.46 1.39
C LEU A 185 4.43 -9.89 2.20
N TYR A 186 3.20 -10.10 1.73
CA TYR A 186 2.01 -9.73 2.50
C TYR A 186 2.04 -10.31 3.91
N THR A 187 2.32 -11.62 4.03
CA THR A 187 2.35 -12.34 5.30
C THR A 187 3.45 -11.79 6.21
N THR A 188 4.65 -11.55 5.68
CA THR A 188 5.78 -10.96 6.42
C THR A 188 5.43 -9.57 6.96
N LEU A 189 4.84 -8.70 6.14
CA LEU A 189 4.44 -7.36 6.59
C LEU A 189 3.27 -7.42 7.58
N TYR A 190 2.32 -8.34 7.39
CA TYR A 190 1.16 -8.52 8.27
C TYR A 190 1.59 -8.93 9.68
N HIS A 191 2.51 -9.89 9.81
CA HIS A 191 3.04 -10.31 11.11
C HIS A 191 3.81 -9.21 11.84
N ASN A 192 4.34 -8.24 11.09
CA ASN A 192 5.05 -7.10 11.65
C ASN A 192 4.17 -5.83 11.75
N ASN A 193 2.86 -5.93 11.51
CA ASN A 193 1.91 -4.81 11.51
C ASN A 193 2.35 -3.65 10.57
N MET A 194 2.65 -3.95 9.31
CA MET A 194 3.05 -2.95 8.29
C MET A 194 2.40 -3.15 6.92
N GLU A 195 1.55 -4.18 6.75
CA GLU A 195 0.99 -4.52 5.45
C GLU A 195 0.11 -3.40 4.88
N MET A 196 -0.63 -2.69 5.75
CA MET A 196 -1.42 -1.53 5.32
C MET A 196 -0.58 -0.27 5.15
N LEU A 197 0.72 -0.26 5.47
CA LEU A 197 1.64 0.83 5.09
C LEU A 197 2.25 0.60 3.70
N TYR A 198 2.04 -0.57 3.11
CA TYR A 198 2.54 -0.92 1.79
C TYR A 198 2.10 0.09 0.71
N PHE A 199 0.93 0.72 0.85
CA PHE A 199 0.47 1.74 -0.09
C PHE A 199 1.46 2.90 -0.28
N LEU A 200 2.33 3.18 0.69
CA LEU A 200 3.36 4.23 0.57
C LEU A 200 4.45 3.88 -0.43
N VAL A 201 4.69 2.59 -0.65
CA VAL A 201 5.75 2.05 -1.52
C VAL A 201 5.21 1.21 -2.68
N SER A 202 3.88 1.03 -2.75
CA SER A 202 3.23 0.08 -3.64
C SER A 202 3.54 0.35 -5.10
N ASP A 203 3.61 1.62 -5.50
CA ASP A 203 3.84 1.97 -6.90
C ASP A 203 5.23 1.52 -7.36
N LYS A 204 6.26 1.75 -6.54
CA LYS A 204 7.63 1.31 -6.83
C LYS A 204 7.76 -0.22 -6.78
N ILE A 205 7.27 -0.85 -5.72
CA ILE A 205 7.44 -2.30 -5.54
C ILE A 205 6.61 -3.07 -6.57
N ASN A 206 5.36 -2.66 -6.86
CA ASN A 206 4.54 -3.32 -7.88
C ASN A 206 5.21 -3.23 -9.26
N LYS A 207 5.74 -2.06 -9.64
CA LYS A 207 6.48 -1.90 -10.91
C LYS A 207 7.71 -2.80 -10.95
N ALA A 208 8.47 -2.87 -9.87
CA ALA A 208 9.64 -3.75 -9.78
C ALA A 208 9.25 -5.25 -9.88
N LEU A 209 8.17 -5.67 -9.22
CA LEU A 209 7.65 -7.03 -9.28
C LEU A 209 7.19 -7.40 -10.69
N ILE A 210 6.46 -6.51 -11.37
CA ILE A 210 5.99 -6.72 -12.74
C ILE A 210 7.16 -6.77 -13.71
N LYS A 211 8.11 -5.84 -13.62
CA LYS A 211 9.29 -5.78 -14.51
C LYS A 211 10.24 -6.98 -14.34
N SER A 212 10.28 -7.54 -13.13
CA SER A 212 11.09 -8.72 -12.83
C SER A 212 10.37 -10.04 -13.06
N MET A 213 9.11 -10.01 -13.51
CA MET A 213 8.32 -11.19 -13.81
C MET A 213 9.02 -12.02 -14.90
N GLY A 214 9.15 -13.33 -14.66
CA GLY A 214 9.86 -14.25 -15.56
C GLY A 214 11.38 -14.35 -15.33
N LEU A 215 12.00 -13.37 -14.64
CA LEU A 215 13.41 -13.45 -14.26
C LEU A 215 13.59 -14.33 -13.01
N ARG A 216 14.77 -14.95 -12.88
CA ARG A 216 15.12 -15.81 -11.73
C ARG A 216 16.52 -15.54 -11.23
N GLY A 217 16.77 -15.92 -9.98
CA GLY A 217 18.10 -15.86 -9.39
C GLY A 217 18.68 -14.44 -9.39
N GLU A 218 19.96 -14.31 -9.72
CA GLU A 218 20.71 -13.06 -9.63
C GLU A 218 20.15 -11.97 -10.57
N GLU A 219 19.76 -12.34 -11.78
CA GLU A 219 19.19 -11.40 -12.76
C GLU A 219 17.91 -10.74 -12.25
N ARG A 220 17.07 -11.51 -11.55
CA ARG A 220 15.85 -10.99 -10.91
C ARG A 220 16.19 -9.92 -9.88
N ILE A 221 17.13 -10.22 -8.97
CA ILE A 221 17.53 -9.30 -7.90
C ILE A 221 18.13 -8.02 -8.48
N VAL A 222 19.01 -8.14 -9.49
CA VAL A 222 19.61 -6.98 -10.17
C VAL A 222 18.53 -6.13 -10.86
N SER A 223 17.55 -6.76 -11.52
CA SER A 223 16.44 -6.05 -12.17
C SER A 223 15.56 -5.29 -11.17
N ILE A 224 15.21 -5.94 -10.03
CA ILE A 224 14.49 -5.31 -8.93
C ILE A 224 15.25 -4.10 -8.41
N MET A 225 16.54 -4.27 -8.09
CA MET A 225 17.37 -3.18 -7.57
C MET A 225 17.46 -2.01 -8.54
N LYS A 226 17.62 -2.29 -9.84
CA LYS A 226 17.59 -1.25 -10.87
C LYS A 226 16.27 -0.52 -10.90
N SER A 227 15.13 -1.23 -10.81
CA SER A 227 13.80 -0.62 -10.84
C SER A 227 13.45 0.18 -9.59
N LEU A 228 14.05 -0.16 -8.44
CA LEU A 228 13.81 0.55 -7.19
C LEU A 228 14.72 1.77 -7.07
N ALA A 229 16.01 1.62 -7.36
CA ALA A 229 17.02 2.65 -7.12
C ALA A 229 17.21 3.65 -8.28
N TYR A 230 16.87 3.25 -9.52
CA TYR A 230 17.07 4.05 -10.74
C TYR A 230 15.78 4.12 -11.56
#